data_AF-A0A1H6NG42-F1
#
_entry.id   AF-A0A1H6NG42-F1
#
_cell.length_a   1.000
_cell.length_b   1.000
_cell.length_c   1.000
_cell.angle_alpha   90.00
_cell.angle_beta   90.00
_cell.angle_gamma   90.00
#
_symmetry.space_group_name_H-M   'P 1'
#
loop_
_entity.id
_entity.type
_entity.pdbx_description
1 polymer ?
#
loop_
_entity_poly.entity_id
_entity_poly.type
_entity_poly.pdbx_seq_one_letter_code
_entity_poly.pdbx_strand_id
1 'polypeptide(L)'
;MTTNAPLIHRNITITRADVPGAPYEWIHDEGSAHGQAETIEQARRQINLHLGSPDPDCPACRGTGREDWAYLGIVRCDLCWAVDAA
;
A
#
# COMPACT_ATOMS: atom_id res chain seq x y z
N MET A 1 26.89 -1.68 -0.42
CA MET A 1 25.89 -2.46 -1.17
C MET A 1 24.70 -2.63 -0.24
N THR A 2 23.72 -1.75 -0.34
CA THR A 2 22.52 -1.79 0.49
C THR A 2 21.61 -2.85 -0.09
N THR A 3 21.56 -4.02 0.52
CA THR A 3 20.65 -5.10 0.12
C THR A 3 19.21 -4.57 0.22
N ASN A 4 18.57 -4.30 -0.91
CA ASN A 4 17.12 -4.11 -0.99
C ASN A 4 16.47 -5.45 -0.63
N ALA A 5 16.32 -5.72 0.66
CA ALA A 5 15.58 -6.90 1.10
C ALA A 5 14.14 -6.79 0.55
N PRO A 6 13.59 -7.84 -0.06
CA PRO A 6 12.22 -7.83 -0.55
C PRO A 6 11.28 -7.55 0.62
N LEU A 7 10.39 -6.57 0.46
CA LEU A 7 9.40 -6.21 1.47
C LEU A 7 8.12 -7.00 1.19
N ILE A 8 7.65 -7.77 2.17
CA ILE A 8 6.40 -8.52 2.04
C ILE A 8 5.27 -7.67 2.63
N HIS A 9 4.21 -7.46 1.84
CA HIS A 9 2.99 -6.78 2.26
C HIS A 9 1.78 -7.64 1.89
N ARG A 10 1.02 -8.13 2.88
CA ARG A 10 -0.16 -8.99 2.66
C ARG A 10 0.12 -10.17 1.71
N ASN A 11 1.24 -10.87 1.96
CA ASN A 11 1.77 -11.98 1.15
C ASN A 11 2.16 -11.63 -0.29
N ILE A 12 2.19 -10.34 -0.64
CA ILE A 12 2.66 -9.84 -1.93
C ILE A 12 4.05 -9.25 -1.74
N THR A 13 4.97 -9.66 -2.61
CA THR A 13 6.35 -9.15 -2.55
C THR A 13 6.43 -7.81 -3.27
N ILE A 14 7.01 -6.83 -2.60
CA ILE A 14 7.38 -5.53 -3.15
C ILE A 14 8.90 -5.51 -3.31
N THR A 15 9.35 -5.32 -4.55
CA THR A 15 10.76 -5.23 -4.92
C THR A 15 11.10 -3.82 -5.41
N ARG A 16 12.38 -3.49 -5.39
CA ARG A 16 12.91 -2.30 -6.03
C ARG A 16 14.23 -2.66 -6.68
N ALA A 17 14.44 -2.22 -7.93
CA ALA A 17 15.73 -2.40 -8.57
C ALA A 17 16.82 -1.56 -7.87
N ASP A 18 18.06 -2.07 -7.86
CA ASP A 18 19.22 -1.42 -7.22
C ASP A 18 19.77 -0.21 -8.00
N VAL A 19 18.93 0.41 -8.85
CA VAL A 19 19.27 1.63 -9.56
C VAL A 19 18.60 2.83 -8.88
N PRO A 20 19.34 3.94 -8.66
CA PRO A 20 18.75 5.15 -8.08
C PRO A 20 17.53 5.62 -8.87
N GLY A 21 16.42 5.88 -8.18
CA GLY A 21 15.19 6.35 -8.80
C GLY A 21 14.32 5.26 -9.44
N ALA A 22 14.69 3.98 -9.39
CA ALA A 22 13.79 2.92 -9.81
C ALA A 22 12.48 2.93 -9.00
N PRO A 23 11.33 2.69 -9.64
CA PRO A 23 10.07 2.49 -8.95
C PRO A 23 10.10 1.20 -8.13
N TYR A 24 9.21 1.13 -7.16
CA TYR A 24 8.82 -0.10 -6.48
C TYR A 24 7.88 -0.89 -7.37
N GLU A 25 8.09 -2.20 -7.44
CA GLU A 25 7.24 -3.12 -8.19
C GLU A 25 6.64 -4.14 -7.24
N TRP A 26 5.41 -4.57 -7.51
CA TRP A 26 4.81 -5.68 -6.79
C TRP A 26 4.12 -6.63 -7.75
N ILE A 27 4.16 -7.92 -7.42
CA ILE A 27 3.58 -9.00 -8.22
C ILE A 27 2.78 -9.90 -7.28
N HIS A 28 1.53 -10.14 -7.62
CA HIS A 28 0.64 -11.05 -6.93
C HIS A 28 0.42 -12.30 -7.77
N ASP A 29 1.18 -13.35 -7.45
CA ASP A 29 1.23 -14.60 -8.21
C ASP A 29 -0.16 -15.28 -8.33
N GLU A 30 -0.98 -15.20 -7.27
CA GLU A 30 -2.32 -15.83 -7.26
C GLU A 30 -3.32 -15.14 -8.19
N GLY A 31 -3.14 -13.83 -8.42
CA GLY A 31 -4.10 -13.00 -9.15
C GLY A 31 -3.67 -12.57 -10.55
N SER A 32 -2.45 -12.93 -10.99
CA SER A 32 -1.81 -12.33 -12.19
C SER A 32 -1.82 -10.79 -12.18
N ALA A 33 -1.89 -10.19 -10.99
CA ALA A 33 -1.93 -8.75 -10.81
C ALA A 33 -0.53 -8.23 -10.47
N HIS A 34 -0.21 -7.06 -10.98
CA HIS A 34 1.07 -6.41 -10.72
C HIS A 34 0.89 -4.89 -10.76
N GLY A 35 1.86 -4.17 -10.21
CA GLY A 35 1.87 -2.73 -10.25
C GLY A 35 3.25 -2.13 -10.01
N GLN A 36 3.37 -0.87 -10.39
CA GLN A 36 4.55 -0.05 -10.16
C GLN A 36 4.16 1.22 -9.39
N ALA A 37 5.03 1.66 -8.49
CA ALA A 37 4.81 2.83 -7.64
C ALA A 37 6.13 3.57 -7.37
N GLU A 38 6.07 4.88 -7.14
CA GLU A 38 7.27 5.67 -6.85
C GLU A 38 7.75 5.48 -5.40
N THR A 39 6.84 5.12 -4.49
CA THR A 39 7.13 4.90 -3.07
C THR A 39 6.56 3.57 -2.55
N ILE A 40 7.11 3.08 -1.43
CA ILE A 40 6.63 1.86 -0.75
C ILE A 40 5.17 2.03 -0.32
N GLU A 41 4.80 3.21 0.17
CA GLU A 41 3.46 3.53 0.64
C GLU A 41 2.45 3.47 -0.52
N GLN A 42 2.83 3.98 -1.69
CA GLN A 42 2.01 3.87 -2.89
C GLN A 42 1.87 2.41 -3.36
N ALA A 43 2.94 1.60 -3.31
CA ALA A 43 2.86 0.17 -3.64
C ALA A 43 1.92 -0.58 -2.67
N ARG A 44 2.05 -0.35 -1.36
CA ARG A 44 1.14 -0.92 -0.34
C ARG A 44 -0.31 -0.51 -0.57
N ARG A 45 -0.53 0.75 -0.95
CA ARG A 45 -1.86 1.27 -1.29
C ARG A 45 -2.45 0.55 -2.51
N GLN A 46 -1.68 0.40 -3.59
CA GLN A 46 -2.12 -0.35 -4.78
C GLN A 46 -2.52 -1.79 -4.41
N ILE A 47 -1.72 -2.46 -3.56
CA ILE A 47 -2.04 -3.80 -3.07
C ILE A 47 -3.34 -3.82 -2.25
N ASN A 48 -3.53 -2.85 -1.35
CA ASN A 48 -4.75 -2.76 -0.55
C ASN A 48 -6.01 -2.55 -1.41
N LEU A 49 -5.90 -1.71 -2.44
CA LEU A 49 -6.97 -1.49 -3.42
C LEU A 49 -7.24 -2.77 -4.24
N HIS A 50 -6.19 -3.44 -4.72
CA HIS A 50 -6.29 -4.71 -5.45
C HIS A 50 -7.01 -5.80 -4.64
N LEU A 51 -6.70 -5.92 -3.34
CA LEU A 51 -7.33 -6.89 -2.44
C LEU A 51 -8.73 -6.46 -1.95
N GLY A 52 -9.19 -5.26 -2.29
CA GLY A 52 -10.54 -4.76 -1.99
C GLY A 52 -10.92 -4.72 -0.50
N SER A 53 -9.94 -4.77 0.40
CA SER A 53 -10.17 -4.92 1.84
C SER A 53 -9.18 -4.09 2.65
N PRO A 54 -9.61 -3.51 3.79
CA PRO A 54 -8.71 -2.80 4.71
C PRO A 54 -7.48 -3.62 5.06
N ASP A 55 -6.36 -2.92 5.20
CA ASP A 55 -5.13 -3.49 5.75
C ASP A 55 -5.20 -3.47 7.29
N PRO A 56 -5.35 -4.63 7.96
CA PRO A 56 -5.44 -4.68 9.42
C PRO A 56 -4.16 -4.20 10.11
N ASP A 57 -3.03 -4.29 9.42
CA ASP A 57 -1.71 -3.90 9.93
C ASP A 57 -1.28 -2.51 9.44
N CYS A 58 -2.22 -1.73 8.88
CA CYS A 58 -1.93 -0.38 8.43
C CYS A 58 -1.31 0.44 9.57
N PRO A 59 -0.09 0.99 9.42
CA PRO A 59 0.57 1.72 10.50
C PRO A 59 -0.15 3.01 10.89
N ALA A 60 -0.97 3.56 9.99
CA ALA A 60 -1.71 4.78 10.22
C ALA A 60 -3.06 4.55 10.93
N CYS A 61 -3.77 3.48 10.58
CA CYS A 61 -5.17 3.31 11.02
C CYS A 61 -5.56 1.90 11.46
N ARG A 62 -4.67 0.91 11.39
CA ARG A 62 -4.94 -0.50 11.74
C ARG A 62 -6.24 -1.05 11.14
N GLY A 63 -6.53 -0.67 9.90
CA GLY A 63 -7.71 -1.13 9.17
C GLY A 63 -9.04 -0.49 9.60
N THR A 64 -9.06 0.46 10.54
CA THR A 64 -10.31 1.10 11.00
C THR A 64 -10.54 2.47 10.38
N GLY A 65 -9.49 3.22 10.06
CA GLY A 65 -9.55 4.64 9.70
C GLY A 65 -9.06 5.54 10.84
N ARG A 66 -9.09 6.87 10.67
CA ARG A 66 -8.77 7.82 11.75
C ARG A 66 -10.05 8.45 12.29
N GLU A 67 -10.12 8.69 13.58
CA GLU A 67 -11.23 9.46 14.17
C GLU A 67 -11.15 10.93 13.72
N ASP A 68 -12.29 11.48 13.33
CA ASP A 68 -12.48 12.89 13.05
C ASP A 68 -13.49 13.45 14.05
N TRP A 69 -12.95 14.10 15.08
CA TRP A 69 -13.74 14.72 16.15
C TRP A 69 -14.56 15.92 15.69
N ALA A 70 -14.21 16.55 14.56
CA ALA A 70 -14.98 17.67 14.01
C ALA A 70 -16.31 17.19 13.39
N TYR A 71 -16.33 15.96 12.86
CA TYR A 71 -17.50 15.35 12.23
C TYR A 71 -18.09 14.18 13.01
N LEU A 72 -17.58 13.88 14.22
CA LEU A 72 -17.96 12.75 15.05
C LEU A 72 -17.99 11.42 14.25
N GLY A 73 -16.97 11.21 13.41
CA GLY A 73 -16.95 10.11 12.46
C GLY A 73 -15.57 9.48 12.27
N ILE A 74 -15.50 8.45 11.42
CA ILE A 74 -14.25 7.81 11.02
C ILE A 74 -13.92 8.21 9.59
N VAL A 75 -12.79 8.87 9.41
CA VAL A 75 -12.24 9.21 8.09
C VAL A 75 -11.42 8.04 7.59
N ARG A 76 -11.71 7.61 6.36
CA ARG A 76 -10.96 6.57 5.68
C ARG A 76 -9.51 7.02 5.48
N CYS A 77 -8.56 6.14 5.79
CA CYS A 77 -7.13 6.41 5.63
C CYS A 77 -6.74 6.34 4.15
N ASP A 78 -5.99 7.34 3.65
CA ASP A 78 -5.55 7.41 2.25
C ASP A 78 -4.63 6.24 1.82
N LEU A 79 -3.99 5.58 2.78
CA LEU A 79 -3.18 4.37 2.55
C LEU A 79 -4.01 3.09 2.39
N CYS A 80 -5.22 3.07 2.95
CA CYS A 80 -6.14 1.93 2.86
C CYS A 80 -7.25 2.15 1.83
N TRP A 81 -7.67 3.41 1.63
CA TRP A 81 -8.74 3.79 0.72
C TRP A 81 -8.40 5.13 0.07
N ALA A 82 -8.12 5.08 -1.22
CA ALA A 82 -8.11 6.28 -2.04
C ALA A 82 -9.51 6.92 -2.00
N VAL A 83 -9.60 8.22 -1.68
CA VAL A 83 -10.57 9.04 -2.39
C VAL A 83 -9.99 9.24 -3.79
N ASP A 84 -10.69 8.73 -4.80
CA ASP A 84 -10.30 8.98 -6.18
C ASP A 84 -10.19 10.50 -6.37
N ALA A 85 -9.04 10.96 -6.85
CA ALA A 85 -8.91 12.33 -7.31
C ALA A 85 -9.84 12.49 -8.51
N ALA A 86 -10.98 13.12 -8.28
CA ALA A 86 -11.91 13.56 -9.32
C ALA A 86 -11.27 14.62 -10.22
#